data_AF-A0A350WW76-F1
#
_entry.id   AF-A0A350WW76-F1
#
_cell.length_a   1.000
_cell.length_b   1.000
_cell.length_c   1.000
_cell.angle_alpha   90.00
_cell.angle_beta   90.00
_cell.angle_gamma   90.00
#
_symmetry.space_group_name_H-M   'P 1'
#
loop_
_entity.id
_entity.type
_entity.pdbx_description
1 polymer ?
#
loop_
_entity_poly.entity_id
_entity_poly.type
_entity_poly.pdbx_seq_one_letter_code
_entity_poly.pdbx_strand_id
1 'polypeptide(L)'
;MKIIKNEKLIERNGKIGNWTSLGALLVLGVGMYLSITQPELFTYSLVCLAVGFIMTQVGMYMGSRWGRSPRPDEKLDAGLKGLHSEFSIYHYSSPVSHLLVGPSGVWVILPYNQGGKISFEKNRWRIRGGGFLQSYMRIFGQEGLGRPDLEAVSEANSMKKFFAKKMDETAIPEVKPILVFTNEQVELEANESPIPAMKLKALKEFLRQGSKSRVLTSNQIQSIQQALE
;
A
#
# COMPACT_ATOMS: atom_id res chain seq x y z
N MET A 1 16.35 1.12 14.05
CA MET A 1 14.88 1.15 13.89
C MET A 1 14.29 -0.19 14.32
N LYS A 2 13.19 -0.19 15.08
CA LYS A 2 12.40 -1.38 15.42
C LYS A 2 11.41 -1.66 14.30
N ILE A 3 11.28 -2.91 13.87
CA ILE A 3 10.31 -3.33 12.85
C ILE A 3 9.30 -4.26 13.52
N ILE A 4 8.02 -3.92 13.46
CA ILE A 4 6.91 -4.69 14.00
C ILE A 4 6.04 -5.13 12.82
N LYS A 5 5.84 -6.44 12.65
CA LYS A 5 5.04 -7.00 11.56
C LYS A 5 4.01 -7.96 12.08
N ASN A 6 2.82 -7.91 11.48
CA ASN A 6 1.81 -8.93 11.67
C ASN A 6 2.05 -10.07 10.68
N GLU A 7 3.08 -10.88 10.94
CA GLU A 7 3.49 -11.99 10.07
C GLU A 7 2.33 -12.96 9.80
N LYS A 8 1.48 -13.22 10.81
CA LYS A 8 0.31 -14.09 10.68
C LYS A 8 -0.69 -13.56 9.67
N LEU A 9 -0.98 -12.24 9.67
CA LEU A 9 -1.87 -11.62 8.68
C LEU A 9 -1.25 -11.68 7.30
N ILE A 10 0.04 -11.33 7.20
CA ILE A 10 0.76 -11.29 5.92
C ILE A 10 0.78 -12.69 5.28
N GLU A 11 1.16 -13.72 6.03
CA GLU A 11 1.23 -15.10 5.54
C GLU A 11 -0.16 -15.64 5.18
N ARG A 12 -1.16 -15.41 6.03
CA ARG A 12 -2.55 -15.84 5.76
C ARG A 12 -3.07 -15.20 4.48
N ASN A 13 -2.94 -13.87 4.34
CA ASN A 13 -3.44 -13.16 3.18
C ASN A 13 -2.64 -13.50 1.92
N GLY A 14 -1.33 -13.73 2.04
CA GLY A 14 -0.50 -14.24 0.94
C GLY A 14 -0.96 -15.62 0.45
N LYS A 15 -1.23 -16.55 1.38
CA LYS A 15 -1.78 -17.87 1.06
C LYS A 15 -3.15 -17.77 0.39
N ILE A 16 -4.06 -16.95 0.92
CA ILE A 16 -5.38 -16.72 0.32
C ILE A 16 -5.21 -16.17 -1.11
N GLY A 17 -4.38 -15.16 -1.32
CA GLY A 17 -4.14 -14.60 -2.65
C GLY A 17 -3.63 -15.62 -3.66
N ASN A 18 -2.71 -16.48 -3.24
CA ASN A 18 -2.17 -17.56 -4.09
C ASN A 18 -3.26 -18.59 -4.44
N TRP A 19 -4.02 -19.07 -3.45
CA TRP A 19 -5.09 -20.04 -3.67
C TRP A 19 -6.25 -19.46 -4.49
N THR A 20 -6.64 -18.20 -4.25
CA THR A 20 -7.65 -17.50 -5.05
C THR A 20 -7.19 -17.36 -6.49
N SER A 21 -5.91 -17.04 -6.74
CA SER A 21 -5.38 -16.95 -8.10
C SER A 21 -5.37 -18.30 -8.83
N LEU A 22 -4.98 -19.38 -8.14
CA LEU A 22 -5.03 -20.74 -8.69
C LEU A 22 -6.48 -21.19 -8.95
N GLY A 23 -7.39 -20.91 -8.02
CA GLY A 23 -8.81 -21.19 -8.19
C GLY A 23 -9.43 -20.41 -9.35
N ALA A 24 -9.05 -19.13 -9.52
CA ALA A 24 -9.50 -18.32 -10.64
C ALA A 24 -9.07 -18.93 -11.98
N LEU A 25 -7.82 -19.39 -12.08
CA LEU A 25 -7.31 -20.05 -13.27
C LEU A 25 -8.08 -21.34 -13.60
N LEU A 26 -8.40 -22.16 -12.59
CA LEU A 26 -9.19 -23.37 -12.77
C LEU A 26 -10.61 -23.03 -13.26
N VAL A 27 -11.29 -22.10 -12.60
CA VAL A 27 -12.66 -21.68 -12.98
C VAL A 27 -12.70 -21.08 -14.39
N LEU A 28 -11.72 -20.25 -14.74
CA LEU A 28 -11.59 -19.70 -16.09
C LEU A 28 -11.33 -20.79 -17.13
N GLY A 29 -10.44 -21.75 -16.83
CA GLY A 29 -10.12 -22.87 -17.71
C GLY A 29 -11.34 -23.77 -17.96
N VAL A 30 -12.09 -24.10 -16.92
CA VAL A 30 -13.34 -24.88 -17.02
C VAL A 30 -14.40 -24.11 -17.81
N GLY A 31 -14.59 -22.82 -17.50
CA GLY A 31 -15.53 -21.96 -18.23
C GLY A 31 -15.19 -21.89 -19.72
N MET A 32 -13.91 -21.69 -20.06
CA MET A 32 -13.46 -21.67 -21.45
C MET A 32 -13.67 -23.02 -22.15
N TYR A 33 -13.35 -24.14 -21.48
CA TYR A 33 -13.54 -25.47 -22.04
C TYR A 33 -15.01 -25.77 -22.34
N LEU A 34 -15.91 -25.50 -21.38
CA LEU A 34 -17.35 -25.68 -21.57
C LEU A 34 -17.89 -24.79 -22.71
N SER A 35 -17.38 -23.56 -22.84
CA SER A 35 -17.79 -22.65 -23.90
C SER A 35 -17.49 -23.15 -25.31
N ILE A 36 -16.48 -24.02 -25.48
CA ILE A 36 -16.07 -24.54 -26.79
C ILE A 36 -16.69 -25.92 -27.05
N THR A 37 -16.77 -26.77 -26.01
CA THR A 37 -17.16 -28.18 -26.17
C THR A 37 -18.65 -28.44 -26.00
N GLN A 38 -19.36 -27.61 -25.23
CA GLN A 38 -20.78 -27.81 -24.92
C GLN A 38 -21.56 -26.50 -25.11
N PRO A 39 -21.94 -26.18 -26.36
CA PRO A 39 -22.69 -24.97 -26.68
C PRO A 39 -24.02 -24.88 -25.92
N GLU A 40 -24.65 -25.99 -25.54
CA GLU A 40 -25.86 -25.98 -24.70
C GLU A 40 -25.63 -25.36 -23.30
N LEU A 41 -24.40 -25.40 -22.78
CA LEU A 41 -24.04 -24.84 -21.48
C LEU A 41 -23.45 -23.43 -21.57
N PHE A 42 -23.60 -22.74 -22.70
CA PHE A 42 -23.00 -21.42 -22.94
C PHE A 42 -23.33 -20.38 -21.85
N THR A 43 -24.53 -20.40 -21.28
CA THR A 43 -24.87 -19.48 -20.18
C THR A 43 -24.06 -19.78 -18.92
N TYR A 44 -23.86 -21.06 -18.59
CA TYR A 44 -23.04 -21.46 -17.44
C TYR A 44 -21.57 -21.16 -17.67
N SER A 45 -21.06 -21.36 -18.89
CA SER A 45 -19.69 -20.98 -19.22
C SER A 45 -19.46 -19.48 -19.05
N LEU A 46 -20.41 -18.63 -19.48
CA LEU A 46 -20.35 -17.18 -19.31
C LEU A 46 -20.31 -16.79 -17.82
N VAL A 47 -21.14 -17.42 -16.99
CA VAL A 47 -21.14 -17.19 -15.53
C VAL A 47 -19.80 -17.62 -14.91
N CYS A 48 -19.28 -18.80 -15.26
CA CYS A 48 -17.97 -19.26 -14.80
C CYS A 48 -16.87 -18.27 -15.19
N LEU A 49 -16.86 -17.77 -16.43
CA LEU A 49 -15.88 -16.80 -16.90
C LEU A 49 -15.98 -15.48 -16.13
N ALA A 50 -17.18 -14.96 -15.89
CA ALA A 50 -17.39 -13.74 -15.11
C ALA A 50 -16.91 -13.90 -13.65
N VAL A 51 -17.24 -15.02 -13.00
CA VAL A 51 -16.79 -15.32 -11.63
C VAL A 51 -15.27 -15.49 -11.60
N GLY A 52 -14.70 -16.24 -12.54
CA GLY A 52 -13.26 -16.43 -12.64
C GLY A 52 -12.51 -15.11 -12.85
N PHE A 53 -13.07 -14.18 -13.63
CA PHE A 53 -12.51 -12.85 -13.81
C PHE A 53 -12.50 -12.06 -12.50
N ILE A 54 -13.61 -12.03 -11.77
CA ILE A 54 -13.68 -11.36 -10.45
C ILE A 54 -12.66 -11.98 -9.48
N MET A 55 -12.57 -13.31 -9.43
CA MET A 55 -11.58 -14.01 -8.61
C MET A 55 -10.14 -13.63 -9.00
N THR A 56 -9.89 -13.42 -10.29
CA THR A 56 -8.57 -12.97 -10.78
C THR A 56 -8.26 -11.56 -10.30
N GLN A 57 -9.23 -10.64 -10.32
CA GLN A 57 -9.04 -9.29 -9.78
C GLN A 57 -8.70 -9.32 -8.29
N VAL A 58 -9.41 -10.13 -7.50
CA VAL A 58 -9.13 -10.30 -6.06
C VAL A 58 -7.77 -10.95 -5.83
N GLY A 59 -7.44 -11.99 -6.59
CA GLY A 59 -6.15 -12.68 -6.53
C GLY A 59 -4.98 -11.76 -6.83
N MET A 60 -5.11 -10.92 -7.87
CA MET A 60 -4.12 -9.90 -8.19
C MET A 60 -3.94 -8.88 -7.06
N TYR A 61 -5.05 -8.41 -6.47
CA TYR A 61 -5.00 -7.45 -5.35
C TYR A 61 -4.32 -8.04 -4.11
N MET A 62 -4.63 -9.27 -3.76
CA MET A 62 -3.97 -9.93 -2.64
C MET A 62 -2.51 -10.27 -2.95
N GLY A 63 -2.23 -10.66 -4.20
CA GLY A 63 -0.90 -10.99 -4.68
C GLY A 63 0.05 -9.79 -4.72
N SER A 64 -0.42 -8.62 -5.14
CA SER A 64 0.35 -7.37 -5.20
C SER A 64 0.77 -6.90 -3.79
N ARG A 65 -0.10 -7.11 -2.81
CA ARG A 65 0.06 -6.58 -1.45
C ARG A 65 0.73 -7.53 -0.46
N TRP A 66 0.48 -8.84 -0.57
CA TRP A 66 1.01 -9.85 0.37
C TRP A 66 1.71 -11.04 -0.29
N GLY A 67 1.51 -11.28 -1.59
CA GLY A 67 1.95 -12.53 -2.25
C GLY A 67 3.32 -12.47 -2.95
N ARG A 68 3.68 -11.36 -3.61
CA ARG A 68 4.92 -11.25 -4.39
C ARG A 68 6.03 -10.51 -3.63
N SER A 69 7.17 -11.18 -3.47
CA SER A 69 8.41 -10.53 -3.01
C SER A 69 9.19 -9.92 -4.18
N PRO A 70 9.80 -8.72 -4.05
CA PRO A 70 9.79 -7.86 -2.86
C PRO A 70 8.43 -7.19 -2.64
N ARG A 71 7.84 -7.45 -1.46
CA ARG A 71 6.54 -6.91 -1.03
C ARG A 71 6.68 -5.43 -0.65
N PRO A 72 5.57 -4.66 -0.60
CA PRO A 72 5.63 -3.26 -0.20
C PRO A 72 6.31 -3.03 1.16
N ASP A 73 6.03 -3.88 2.15
CA ASP A 73 6.67 -3.81 3.47
C ASP A 73 8.17 -4.11 3.40
N GLU A 74 8.58 -5.13 2.65
CA GLU A 74 10.00 -5.48 2.46
C GLU A 74 10.79 -4.36 1.77
N LYS A 75 10.17 -3.69 0.79
CA LYS A 75 10.78 -2.52 0.13
C LYS A 75 10.96 -1.37 1.10
N LEU A 76 9.96 -1.10 1.94
CA LEU A 76 10.04 -0.05 2.96
C LEU A 76 11.15 -0.37 3.99
N ASP A 77 11.22 -1.61 4.48
CA ASP A 77 12.29 -2.03 5.40
C ASP A 77 13.68 -1.84 4.80
N ALA A 78 13.85 -2.27 3.55
CA ALA A 78 15.11 -2.12 2.83
C ALA A 78 15.47 -0.63 2.63
N GLY A 79 14.50 0.20 2.25
CA GLY A 79 14.70 1.63 2.03
C GLY A 79 14.97 2.44 3.31
N LEU A 80 14.42 1.99 4.44
CA LEU A 80 14.57 2.63 5.75
C LEU A 80 15.70 2.04 6.60
N LYS A 81 16.40 1.02 6.10
CA LYS A 81 17.56 0.43 6.77
C LYS A 81 18.61 1.50 7.08
N GLY A 82 19.09 1.50 8.32
CA GLY A 82 20.05 2.48 8.83
C GLY A 82 19.43 3.75 9.44
N LEU A 83 18.09 3.83 9.58
CA LEU A 83 17.47 4.83 10.45
C LEU A 83 17.79 4.57 11.94
N HIS A 84 17.80 5.65 12.72
CA HIS A 84 18.07 5.66 14.16
C HIS A 84 17.19 4.65 14.92
N SER A 85 17.66 4.21 16.10
CA SER A 85 16.95 3.25 16.97
C SER A 85 15.62 3.78 17.50
N GLU A 86 15.46 5.11 17.62
CA GLU A 86 14.22 5.76 18.07
C GLU A 86 13.05 5.64 17.09
N PHE A 87 13.29 5.22 15.84
CA PHE A 87 12.22 4.94 14.89
C PHE A 87 11.67 3.52 15.06
N SER A 88 10.36 3.40 14.97
CA SER A 88 9.61 2.14 14.93
C SER A 88 8.66 2.14 13.74
N ILE A 89 8.72 1.10 12.91
CA ILE A 89 7.76 0.90 11.81
C ILE A 89 6.86 -0.30 12.11
N TYR A 90 5.57 -0.14 11.86
CA TYR A 90 4.53 -1.13 12.08
C TYR A 90 3.90 -1.49 10.73
N HIS A 91 4.06 -2.73 10.30
CA HIS A 91 3.41 -3.27 9.10
C HIS A 91 2.24 -4.15 9.51
N TYR A 92 1.04 -3.79 9.06
CA TYR A 92 -0.21 -4.54 9.26
C TYR A 92 -0.54 -4.87 10.72
N SER A 93 0.08 -4.14 11.67
CA SER A 93 -0.07 -4.30 13.11
C SER A 93 -0.83 -3.14 13.75
N SER A 94 -1.31 -2.22 12.93
CA SER A 94 -2.09 -1.04 13.33
C SER A 94 -3.35 -0.96 12.45
N PRO A 95 -4.29 -0.04 12.72
CA PRO A 95 -5.44 0.22 11.84
C PRO A 95 -5.05 0.61 10.41
N VAL A 96 -3.82 1.10 10.23
CA VAL A 96 -3.24 1.43 8.92
C VAL A 96 -2.20 0.40 8.50
N SER A 97 -1.94 0.36 7.19
CA SER A 97 -1.05 -0.66 6.60
C SER A 97 0.40 -0.52 7.06
N HIS A 98 0.93 0.71 7.02
CA HIS A 98 2.31 1.02 7.37
C HIS A 98 2.33 2.32 8.18
N LEU A 99 2.66 2.19 9.45
CA LEU A 99 2.79 3.30 10.38
C LEU A 99 4.25 3.42 10.79
N LEU A 100 4.82 4.62 10.71
CA LEU A 100 6.13 4.93 11.24
C LEU A 100 5.99 5.91 12.40
N VAL A 101 6.57 5.57 13.53
CA VAL A 101 6.61 6.40 14.73
C VAL A 101 8.07 6.73 15.04
N GLY A 102 8.39 7.99 15.25
CA GLY A 102 9.72 8.39 15.68
C GLY A 102 9.83 9.87 16.03
N PRO A 103 11.05 10.39 16.20
CA PRO A 103 11.28 11.78 16.61
C PRO A 103 10.71 12.82 15.61
N SER A 104 10.56 12.44 14.33
CA SER A 104 9.98 13.29 13.29
C SER A 104 8.44 13.32 13.30
N GLY A 105 7.79 12.57 14.19
CA GLY A 105 6.32 12.47 14.27
C GLY A 105 5.77 11.07 13.98
N VAL A 106 4.44 11.02 13.79
CA VAL A 106 3.73 9.81 13.37
C VAL A 106 3.36 9.93 11.89
N TRP A 107 3.85 8.99 11.09
CA TRP A 107 3.72 8.99 9.65
C TRP A 107 2.96 7.77 9.15
N VAL A 108 1.93 7.97 8.35
CA VAL A 108 1.26 6.89 7.62
C VAL A 108 1.87 6.80 6.23
N ILE A 109 2.53 5.69 5.95
CA ILE A 109 3.27 5.48 4.69
C ILE A 109 2.38 4.72 3.71
N LEU A 110 2.10 5.31 2.55
CA LEU A 110 1.35 4.67 1.48
C LEU A 110 2.32 4.30 0.34
N PRO A 111 2.74 3.03 0.22
CA PRO A 111 3.64 2.59 -0.83
C PRO A 111 2.89 2.37 -2.15
N TYR A 112 3.41 2.97 -3.22
CA TYR A 112 2.89 2.87 -4.58
C TYR A 112 3.96 2.25 -5.49
N ASN A 113 3.65 1.12 -6.12
CA ASN A 113 4.60 0.40 -6.99
C ASN A 113 4.44 0.73 -8.49
N GLN A 114 3.57 1.70 -8.82
CA GLN A 114 3.36 2.15 -10.19
C GLN A 114 4.64 2.80 -10.74
N GLY A 115 5.01 2.42 -11.96
CA GLY A 115 6.14 3.00 -12.70
C GLY A 115 5.68 3.98 -13.77
N GLY A 116 6.64 4.60 -14.45
CA GLY A 116 6.38 5.63 -15.46
C GLY A 116 6.26 7.03 -14.86
N LYS A 117 5.73 7.96 -15.63
CA LYS A 117 5.66 9.37 -15.25
C LYS A 117 4.40 9.65 -14.46
N ILE A 118 4.53 9.99 -13.19
CA ILE A 118 3.42 10.27 -12.28
C ILE A 118 3.45 11.75 -11.94
N SER A 119 2.38 12.47 -12.28
CA SER A 119 2.23 13.89 -11.97
C SER A 119 0.99 14.17 -11.14
N PHE A 120 1.06 15.20 -10.31
CA PHE A 120 -0.09 15.78 -9.63
C PHE A 120 -0.45 17.09 -10.31
N GLU A 121 -1.62 17.15 -10.96
CA GLU A 121 -2.06 18.33 -11.71
C GLU A 121 -3.58 18.51 -11.57
N LYS A 122 -4.03 19.76 -11.43
CA LYS A 122 -5.46 20.10 -11.30
C LYS A 122 -6.14 19.28 -10.17
N ASN A 123 -5.45 19.17 -9.04
CA ASN A 123 -5.90 18.43 -7.86
C ASN A 123 -6.15 16.93 -8.11
N ARG A 124 -5.47 16.33 -9.09
CA ARG A 124 -5.60 14.90 -9.42
C ARG A 124 -4.26 14.28 -9.77
N TRP A 125 -4.08 13.05 -9.29
CA TRP A 125 -2.97 12.19 -9.68
C TRP A 125 -3.18 11.64 -11.09
N ARG A 126 -2.15 11.72 -11.92
CA ARG A 126 -2.16 11.22 -13.30
C ARG A 126 -0.91 10.39 -13.54
N ILE A 127 -1.08 9.28 -14.24
CA ILE A 127 0.03 8.53 -14.81
C ILE A 127 0.09 8.86 -16.30
N ARG A 128 1.24 9.36 -16.75
CA ARG A 128 1.56 9.69 -18.13
C ARG A 128 2.62 8.73 -18.68
N GLY A 129 2.64 8.61 -20.00
CA GLY A 129 3.61 7.76 -20.72
C GLY A 129 3.26 6.28 -20.70
N GLY A 130 4.01 5.49 -21.48
CA GLY A 130 3.72 4.09 -21.78
C GLY A 130 2.92 3.97 -23.08
N GLY A 131 3.44 3.21 -24.04
CA GLY A 131 2.78 2.98 -25.33
C GLY A 131 1.42 2.27 -25.19
N PHE A 132 0.76 2.00 -26.32
CA PHE A 132 -0.54 1.32 -26.35
C PHE A 132 -0.57 0.03 -25.50
N LEU A 133 0.48 -0.80 -25.61
CA LEU A 133 0.63 -2.04 -24.85
C LEU A 133 0.70 -1.81 -23.33
N GLN A 134 1.38 -0.74 -22.90
CA GLN A 134 1.57 -0.44 -21.48
C GLN A 134 0.33 0.21 -20.87
N SER A 135 -0.43 0.96 -21.67
CA SER A 135 -1.77 1.44 -21.30
C SER A 135 -2.78 0.28 -21.20
N TYR A 136 -2.71 -0.71 -22.10
CA TYR A 136 -3.52 -1.93 -22.01
C TYR A 136 -3.19 -2.75 -20.75
N MET A 137 -1.91 -3.00 -20.47
CA MET A 137 -1.50 -3.70 -19.24
C MET A 137 -1.90 -2.97 -17.95
N ARG A 138 -2.04 -1.64 -17.96
CA ARG A 138 -2.55 -0.88 -16.81
C ARG A 138 -4.04 -1.08 -16.56
N ILE A 139 -4.83 -1.31 -17.60
CA ILE A 139 -6.26 -1.56 -17.47
C ILE A 139 -6.51 -2.99 -16.97
N PHE A 140 -5.71 -3.95 -17.44
CA PHE A 140 -5.95 -5.37 -17.20
C PHE A 140 -5.03 -6.05 -16.18
N GLY A 141 -3.87 -5.48 -15.83
CA GLY A 141 -2.84 -6.19 -15.04
C GLY A 141 -2.12 -5.38 -13.95
N GLN A 142 -2.21 -4.05 -13.91
CA GLN A 142 -1.66 -3.25 -12.82
C GLN A 142 -2.78 -2.51 -12.08
N GLU A 143 -2.78 -2.58 -10.75
CA GLU A 143 -3.59 -1.67 -9.95
C GLU A 143 -3.28 -0.23 -10.36
N GLY A 144 -4.31 0.48 -10.84
CA GLY A 144 -4.22 1.90 -11.11
C GLY A 144 -3.82 2.67 -9.85
N LEU A 145 -3.33 3.90 -10.03
CA LEU A 145 -2.92 4.74 -8.91
C LEU A 145 -4.08 5.13 -7.97
N GLY A 146 -5.33 5.01 -8.43
CA GLY A 146 -6.52 5.28 -7.62
C GLY A 146 -6.66 6.76 -7.26
N ARG A 147 -6.98 7.02 -5.99
CA ARG A 147 -7.06 8.38 -5.41
C ARG A 147 -6.15 8.47 -4.19
N PRO A 148 -4.82 8.58 -4.39
CA PRO A 148 -3.85 8.61 -3.29
C PRO A 148 -4.13 9.71 -2.26
N ASP A 149 -4.69 10.83 -2.74
CA ASP A 149 -5.13 11.96 -1.93
C ASP A 149 -6.23 11.58 -0.92
N LEU A 150 -7.26 10.85 -1.37
CA LEU A 150 -8.36 10.43 -0.50
C LEU A 150 -7.97 9.26 0.41
N GLU A 151 -7.21 8.31 -0.12
CA GLU A 151 -6.72 7.14 0.61
C GLU A 151 -5.84 7.57 1.79
N ALA A 152 -4.89 8.48 1.54
CA ALA A 152 -3.98 9.01 2.55
C ALA A 152 -4.72 9.73 3.68
N VAL A 153 -5.69 10.56 3.36
CA VAL A 153 -6.52 11.25 4.36
C VAL A 153 -7.37 10.25 5.15
N SER A 154 -7.92 9.23 4.49
CA SER A 154 -8.71 8.19 5.14
C SER A 154 -7.89 7.36 6.14
N GLU A 155 -6.69 6.93 5.75
CA GLU A 155 -5.80 6.15 6.61
C GLU A 155 -5.32 7.00 7.81
N ALA A 156 -4.91 8.25 7.57
CA ALA A 156 -4.53 9.17 8.65
C ALA A 156 -5.69 9.41 9.65
N ASN A 157 -6.91 9.59 9.14
CA ASN A 157 -8.11 9.74 9.98
C ASN A 157 -8.44 8.46 10.77
N SER A 158 -8.24 7.29 10.17
CA SER A 158 -8.45 6.00 10.84
C SER A 158 -7.49 5.84 12.01
N MET A 159 -6.22 6.23 11.83
CA MET A 159 -5.23 6.23 12.89
C MET A 159 -5.56 7.26 13.99
N LYS A 160 -5.97 8.47 13.62
CA LYS A 160 -6.39 9.50 14.59
C LYS A 160 -7.58 9.02 15.44
N LYS A 161 -8.58 8.39 14.82
CA LYS A 161 -9.74 7.79 15.52
C LYS A 161 -9.31 6.66 16.45
N PHE A 162 -8.29 5.89 16.09
CA PHE A 162 -7.75 4.86 16.96
C PHE A 162 -7.06 5.45 18.18
N PHE A 163 -6.19 6.45 18.00
CA PHE A 163 -5.55 7.14 19.13
C PHE A 163 -6.57 7.79 20.06
N ALA A 164 -7.62 8.43 19.51
CA ALA A 164 -8.69 9.02 20.32
C ALA A 164 -9.45 8.03 21.20
N LYS A 165 -9.38 6.72 20.92
CA LYS A 165 -9.98 5.67 21.76
C LYS A 165 -9.05 5.14 22.83
N LYS A 166 -7.75 5.44 22.74
CA LYS A 166 -6.67 4.81 23.52
C LYS A 166 -5.84 5.81 24.32
N MET A 167 -5.92 7.10 23.98
CA MET A 167 -5.10 8.16 24.55
C MET A 167 -5.97 9.38 24.85
N ASP A 168 -5.54 10.19 25.82
CA ASP A 168 -6.14 11.49 26.11
C ASP A 168 -5.95 12.46 24.92
N GLU A 169 -6.92 13.35 24.70
CA GLU A 169 -6.93 14.25 23.54
C GLU A 169 -5.65 15.10 23.42
N THR A 170 -5.09 15.53 24.56
CA THR A 170 -3.87 16.34 24.62
C THR A 170 -2.60 15.57 24.27
N ALA A 171 -2.65 14.23 24.32
CA ALA A 171 -1.54 13.34 24.02
C ALA A 171 -1.60 12.77 22.58
N ILE A 172 -2.68 13.02 21.83
CA ILE A 172 -2.84 12.51 20.46
C ILE A 172 -1.87 13.26 19.53
N PRO A 173 -0.91 12.57 18.91
CA PRO A 173 0.00 13.20 17.96
C PRO A 173 -0.70 13.54 16.65
N GLU A 174 -0.17 14.53 15.93
CA GLU A 174 -0.55 14.76 14.54
C GLU A 174 -0.11 13.57 13.68
N VAL A 175 -1.06 12.95 12.97
CA VAL A 175 -0.79 11.84 12.05
C VAL A 175 -0.66 12.38 10.63
N LYS A 176 0.54 12.26 10.07
CA LYS A 176 0.88 12.81 8.74
C LYS A 176 0.95 11.71 7.69
N PRO A 177 0.16 11.77 6.61
CA PRO A 177 0.33 10.83 5.52
C PRO A 177 1.54 11.20 4.64
N ILE A 178 2.14 10.19 4.02
CA ILE A 178 3.20 10.34 3.02
C ILE A 178 3.04 9.29 1.92
N LEU A 179 3.12 9.73 0.65
CA LEU A 179 3.05 8.86 -0.52
C LEU A 179 4.46 8.45 -0.93
N VAL A 180 4.72 7.15 -1.01
CA VAL A 180 6.07 6.62 -1.27
C VAL A 180 6.05 5.75 -2.52
N PHE A 181 6.66 6.24 -3.58
CA PHE A 181 6.78 5.49 -4.83
C PHE A 181 7.98 4.56 -4.76
N THR A 182 7.72 3.25 -4.78
CA THR A 182 8.74 2.21 -4.58
C THR A 182 9.34 1.67 -5.89
N ASN A 183 8.74 2.00 -7.03
CA ASN A 183 9.26 1.60 -8.33
C ASN A 183 10.46 2.47 -8.72
N GLU A 184 11.58 1.85 -9.12
CA GLU A 184 12.79 2.60 -9.48
C GLU A 184 12.64 3.40 -10.78
N GLN A 185 11.78 2.94 -11.68
CA GLN A 185 11.49 3.55 -12.98
C GLN A 185 10.39 4.61 -12.90
N VAL A 186 10.03 5.06 -11.69
CA VAL A 186 9.07 6.15 -11.52
C VAL A 186 9.73 7.50 -11.77
N GLU A 187 9.09 8.34 -12.55
CA GLU A 187 9.40 9.77 -12.67
C GLU A 187 8.28 10.53 -11.95
N LEU A 188 8.62 11.29 -10.91
CA LEU A 188 7.62 11.91 -10.03
C LEU A 188 7.65 13.43 -10.19
N GLU A 189 6.51 14.00 -10.57
CA GLU A 189 6.25 15.44 -10.67
C GLU A 189 5.11 15.81 -9.71
N ALA A 190 5.43 15.93 -8.42
CA ALA A 190 4.42 16.05 -7.36
C ALA A 190 4.58 17.30 -6.47
N ASN A 191 5.27 18.34 -6.95
CA ASN A 191 5.59 19.53 -6.15
C ASN A 191 4.34 20.28 -5.66
N GLU A 192 3.23 20.21 -6.40
CA GLU A 192 1.95 20.84 -6.05
C GLU A 192 1.05 19.93 -5.18
N SER A 193 1.50 18.72 -4.84
CA SER A 193 0.71 17.79 -4.04
C SER A 193 0.57 18.32 -2.59
N PRO A 194 -0.64 18.37 -2.03
CA PRO A 194 -0.84 18.75 -0.63
C PRO A 194 -0.25 17.73 0.35
N ILE A 195 -0.06 16.48 -0.11
CA ILE A 195 0.53 15.40 0.68
C ILE A 195 1.95 15.16 0.15
N PRO A 196 2.99 15.11 1.01
CA PRO A 196 4.34 14.81 0.59
C PRO A 196 4.38 13.51 -0.21
N ALA A 197 4.95 13.59 -1.41
CA ALA A 197 5.08 12.48 -2.33
C ALA A 197 6.52 12.38 -2.78
N MET A 198 7.13 11.21 -2.62
CA MET A 198 8.54 11.03 -2.95
C MET A 198 8.87 9.60 -3.35
N LYS A 199 10.04 9.41 -3.94
CA LYS A 199 10.59 8.07 -4.20
C LYS A 199 11.11 7.47 -2.90
N LEU A 200 11.10 6.14 -2.80
CA LEU A 200 11.62 5.40 -1.65
C LEU A 200 13.05 5.83 -1.24
N LYS A 201 13.92 6.13 -2.22
CA LYS A 201 15.31 6.57 -1.97
C LYS A 201 15.39 7.90 -1.20
N ALA A 202 14.41 8.79 -1.36
CA ALA A 202 14.37 10.09 -0.69
C ALA A 202 13.73 10.03 0.71
N LEU A 203 12.91 9.01 0.98
CA LEU A 203 12.17 8.87 2.24
C LEU A 203 13.09 8.86 3.47
N LYS A 204 14.21 8.12 3.40
CA LYS A 204 15.14 8.04 4.53
C LYS A 204 15.70 9.39 4.92
N GLU A 205 16.13 10.18 3.93
CA GLU A 205 16.71 11.49 4.17
C GLU A 205 15.66 12.49 4.67
N PHE A 206 14.45 12.44 4.09
CA PHE A 206 13.31 13.23 4.57
C PHE A 206 13.03 13.01 6.06
N LEU A 207 12.99 11.74 6.50
CA LEU A 207 12.76 11.39 7.91
C LEU A 207 13.91 11.83 8.81
N ARG A 208 15.17 11.73 8.35
CA ARG A 208 16.35 12.20 9.10
C ARG A 208 16.32 13.71 9.27
N GLN A 209 16.00 14.46 8.23
CA GLN A 209 15.89 15.92 8.30
C GLN A 209 14.74 16.33 9.24
N GLY A 210 13.58 15.69 9.12
CA GLY A 210 12.45 15.91 10.02
C GLY A 210 12.73 15.54 11.48
N SER A 211 13.66 14.61 11.74
CA SER A 211 14.03 14.26 13.12
C SER A 211 14.89 15.31 13.82
N LYS A 212 15.58 16.20 13.07
CA LYS A 212 16.42 17.25 13.64
C LYS A 212 15.63 18.27 14.45
N SER A 213 14.37 18.54 14.06
CA SER A 213 13.47 19.45 14.78
C SER A 213 12.75 18.80 15.95
N ARG A 214 12.95 17.49 16.18
CA ARG A 214 12.33 16.64 17.23
C ARG A 214 10.91 17.07 17.61
N VAL A 215 9.94 16.63 16.80
CA VAL A 215 8.52 16.90 17.01
C VAL A 215 7.95 16.14 18.21
N LEU A 216 8.45 14.93 18.48
CA LEU A 216 7.99 14.09 19.59
C LEU A 216 9.09 13.84 20.62
N THR A 217 8.73 13.99 21.89
CA THR A 217 9.59 13.62 23.03
C THR A 217 9.64 12.10 23.19
N SER A 218 10.68 11.58 23.87
CA SER A 218 10.82 10.15 24.12
C SER A 218 9.62 9.56 24.88
N ASN A 219 9.07 10.32 25.83
CA ASN A 219 7.90 9.92 26.60
C ASN A 219 6.66 9.80 25.71
N GLN A 220 6.42 10.76 24.82
CA GLN A 220 5.31 10.68 23.85
C GLN A 220 5.47 9.50 22.91
N ILE A 221 6.68 9.25 22.40
CA ILE A 221 6.97 8.08 21.56
C ILE A 221 6.62 6.80 22.32
N GLN A 222 7.02 6.68 23.59
CA GLN A 222 6.72 5.51 24.40
C GLN A 222 5.22 5.34 24.63
N SER A 223 4.48 6.41 24.96
CA SER A 223 3.02 6.37 25.11
C SER A 223 2.31 5.94 23.83
N ILE A 224 2.75 6.45 22.67
CA ILE A 224 2.22 6.04 21.36
C ILE A 224 2.49 4.56 21.10
N GLN A 225 3.70 4.08 21.40
CA GLN A 225 4.07 2.69 21.22
C GLN A 225 3.24 1.76 22.12
N GLN A 226 2.97 2.15 23.37
CA GLN A 226 2.08 1.42 24.28
C GLN A 226 0.63 1.38 23.79
N ALA A 227 0.13 2.45 23.18
CA ALA A 227 -1.20 2.47 22.61
C ALA A 227 -1.36 1.56 21.38
N LEU A 228 -0.25 1.18 20.74
CA LEU A 228 -0.18 0.30 19.56
C LEU A 228 0.04 -1.18 19.90
N GLU A 229 0.38 -1.50 21.16
CA GLU A 229 0.48 -2.88 21.68
C GLU A 229 -0.90 -3.41 22.11
#